data_AF-A0A4R7JKR1-F1
#
_entry.id   AF-A0A4R7JKR1-F1
#
_cell.length_a   1.000
_cell.length_b   1.000
_cell.length_c   1.000
_cell.angle_alpha   90.00
_cell.angle_beta   90.00
_cell.angle_gamma   90.00
#
_symmetry.space_group_name_H-M   'P 1'
#
loop_
_entity.id
_entity.type
_entity.pdbx_description
1 polymer ?
#
loop_
_entity_poly.entity_id
_entity_poly.type
_entity_poly.pdbx_seq_one_letter_code
_entity_poly.pdbx_strand_id
1 'polypeptide(L)'
;MTVRRLPALSGLVGLAVLLTGCGIRATEVPTDYGPAPSRVRCSLPEPGVPTRAASGLPAQVFLLCGSSLVAVDRTVRVPDGAPDSGRRVLVAQGLLDELTAQPSAAEKEAGYTSDVHRPITVTGPRSGDPEDTLRLNTDPGGLTSYALAQVVCTFSDSAAAEGDGSVILAGPADRSARRYSCTDEVRSRPGSNEPPSDEVKDD
;
A
#
# COMPACT_ATOMS: atom_id res chain seq x y z
N MET A 1 98.21 -40.14 -39.45
CA MET A 1 98.15 -40.99 -38.25
C MET A 1 97.32 -40.27 -37.18
N THR A 2 96.84 -41.00 -36.17
CA THR A 2 95.78 -40.63 -35.20
C THR A 2 96.27 -39.85 -33.95
N VAL A 3 95.33 -39.51 -33.04
CA VAL A 3 95.45 -39.09 -31.59
C VAL A 3 95.38 -37.56 -31.33
N ARG A 4 94.60 -36.98 -30.36
CA ARG A 4 93.41 -37.40 -29.55
C ARG A 4 92.69 -36.20 -28.84
N ARG A 5 91.34 -36.19 -28.84
CA ARG A 5 90.35 -35.79 -27.77
C ARG A 5 90.08 -34.31 -27.35
N LEU A 6 88.84 -34.12 -26.87
CA LEU A 6 88.12 -32.91 -26.39
C LEU A 6 88.46 -32.48 -24.94
N PRO A 7 88.05 -31.27 -24.48
CA PRO A 7 86.73 -31.00 -23.85
C PRO A 7 85.97 -29.81 -24.52
N ALA A 8 84.65 -29.65 -24.55
CA ALA A 8 83.51 -29.83 -23.61
C ALA A 8 83.12 -28.55 -22.82
N LEU A 9 81.79 -28.28 -22.78
CA LEU A 9 81.03 -27.26 -22.01
C LEU A 9 81.17 -25.76 -22.37
N SER A 10 80.18 -25.26 -23.12
CA SER A 10 79.63 -23.88 -23.08
C SER A 10 78.33 -23.87 -23.92
N GLY A 11 77.16 -23.45 -23.44
CA GLY A 11 76.74 -23.13 -22.07
C GLY A 11 75.21 -23.01 -22.00
N LEU A 12 74.60 -23.25 -20.83
CA LEU A 12 73.21 -22.82 -20.59
C LEU A 12 73.21 -21.29 -20.42
N VAL A 13 72.57 -20.54 -21.31
CA VAL A 13 71.69 -19.38 -21.01
C VAL A 13 70.85 -19.13 -22.26
N GLY A 14 69.53 -19.14 -22.14
CA GLY A 14 68.61 -18.95 -23.27
C GLY A 14 67.14 -18.92 -22.85
N LEU A 15 66.84 -18.30 -21.71
CA LEU A 15 65.49 -18.17 -21.17
C LEU A 15 65.21 -16.70 -20.83
N ALA A 16 63.98 -16.24 -21.13
CA ALA A 16 63.55 -14.84 -21.13
C ALA A 16 64.27 -13.99 -22.20
N VAL A 17 63.63 -13.08 -22.94
CA VAL A 17 62.36 -12.37 -22.76
C VAL A 17 61.68 -12.24 -24.14
N LEU A 18 60.34 -12.21 -24.22
CA LEU A 18 59.52 -11.46 -25.20
C LEU A 18 58.03 -11.84 -25.10
N LEU A 19 57.45 -11.68 -23.91
CA LEU A 19 55.99 -11.68 -23.68
C LEU A 19 55.51 -10.22 -23.55
N THR A 20 55.72 -9.41 -24.59
CA THR A 20 55.18 -8.05 -24.67
C THR A 20 53.71 -8.12 -25.07
N GLY A 21 52.87 -8.58 -24.13
CA GLY A 21 51.42 -8.44 -24.27
C GLY A 21 51.07 -6.95 -24.29
N CYS A 22 50.29 -6.52 -25.29
CA CYS A 22 49.69 -5.19 -25.31
C CYS A 22 48.70 -5.08 -24.16
N GLY A 23 49.19 -4.66 -22.99
CA GLY A 23 48.41 -4.59 -21.76
C GLY A 23 47.25 -3.61 -21.91
N ILE A 24 46.04 -4.15 -22.05
CA ILE A 24 44.81 -3.40 -21.78
C ILE A 24 44.91 -2.96 -20.32
N ARG A 25 45.20 -1.67 -20.09
CA ARG A 25 45.05 -1.09 -18.76
C ARG A 25 43.56 -1.17 -18.43
N ALA A 26 43.23 -1.88 -17.36
CA ALA A 26 41.90 -1.79 -16.77
C ALA A 26 41.67 -0.31 -16.42
N THR A 27 40.79 0.35 -17.16
CA THR A 27 40.24 1.62 -16.73
C THR A 27 39.20 1.29 -15.67
N GLU A 28 39.64 1.19 -14.42
CA GLU A 28 38.75 1.20 -13.27
C GLU A 28 38.00 2.53 -13.25
N VAL A 29 36.82 2.54 -13.86
CA VAL A 29 35.83 3.58 -13.64
C VAL A 29 35.42 3.47 -12.17
N PRO A 30 35.48 4.54 -11.36
CA PRO A 30 34.96 4.51 -10.01
C PRO A 30 33.45 4.27 -10.06
N THR A 31 33.02 3.02 -9.90
CA THR A 31 31.60 2.64 -9.88
C THR A 31 30.98 2.93 -8.52
N ASP A 32 31.11 4.17 -8.07
CA ASP A 32 30.34 4.71 -6.94
C ASP A 32 28.98 5.19 -7.46
N TYR A 33 28.14 4.23 -7.86
CA TYR A 33 26.75 4.47 -8.27
C TYR A 33 25.79 4.57 -7.06
N GLY A 34 26.34 4.61 -5.84
CA GLY A 34 25.57 4.39 -4.62
C GLY A 34 24.95 2.98 -4.57
N PRO A 35 24.11 2.69 -3.54
CA PRO A 35 23.25 1.52 -3.59
C PRO A 35 22.29 1.65 -4.80
N ALA A 36 22.14 0.56 -5.56
CA ALA A 36 21.16 0.53 -6.64
C ALA A 36 19.77 0.92 -6.10
N PRO A 37 19.01 1.79 -6.77
CA PRO A 37 17.74 2.29 -6.25
C PRO A 37 16.76 1.13 -6.08
N SER A 38 16.55 0.72 -4.83
CA SER A 38 15.51 -0.22 -4.47
C SER A 38 14.18 0.44 -4.78
N ARG A 39 13.51 -0.02 -5.84
CA ARG A 39 12.14 0.36 -6.14
C ARG A 39 11.21 -0.32 -5.13
N VAL A 40 11.24 0.16 -3.89
CA VAL A 40 10.28 -0.19 -2.86
C VAL A 40 8.91 0.13 -3.43
N ARG A 41 8.12 -0.92 -3.66
CA ARG A 41 6.77 -0.81 -4.20
C ARG A 41 5.94 -0.01 -3.20
N CYS A 42 5.09 0.87 -3.71
CA CYS A 42 4.17 1.66 -2.89
C CYS A 42 4.88 2.52 -1.83
N SER A 43 6.02 3.11 -2.20
CA SER A 43 6.52 4.32 -1.56
C SER A 43 6.11 5.50 -2.44
N LEU A 44 5.30 6.42 -1.92
CA LEU A 44 5.03 7.68 -2.61
C LEU A 44 6.22 8.63 -2.38
N PRO A 45 6.66 9.40 -3.39
CA PRO A 45 7.49 10.56 -3.12
C PRO A 45 6.71 11.54 -2.22
N GLU A 46 7.41 12.27 -1.35
CA GLU A 46 6.77 13.20 -0.41
C GLU A 46 5.73 14.11 -1.11
N PRO A 47 4.58 14.38 -0.48
CA PRO A 47 3.55 15.22 -1.07
C PRO A 47 4.13 16.59 -1.41
N GLY A 48 4.15 16.89 -2.71
CA GLY A 48 4.68 18.15 -3.22
C GLY A 48 4.02 19.36 -2.56
N VAL A 49 4.83 20.40 -2.31
CA VAL A 49 4.49 21.64 -1.58
C VAL A 49 3.02 22.04 -1.77
N PRO A 50 2.23 22.19 -0.69
CA PRO A 50 0.78 22.30 -0.77
C PRO A 50 0.34 23.50 -1.60
N THR A 51 -0.15 23.22 -2.81
CA THR A 51 -0.69 24.20 -3.76
C THR A 51 -2.06 24.70 -3.31
N ARG A 52 -2.04 25.63 -2.34
CA ARG A 52 -3.20 26.26 -1.68
C ARG A 52 -3.97 25.24 -0.84
N ALA A 53 -3.93 25.41 0.49
CA ALA A 53 -4.62 24.54 1.45
C ALA A 53 -6.03 24.15 0.97
N ALA A 54 -6.20 22.88 0.59
CA ALA A 54 -7.48 22.37 0.16
C ALA A 54 -8.41 22.35 1.37
N SER A 55 -9.52 23.07 1.29
CA SER A 55 -10.54 23.08 2.34
C SER A 55 -11.17 21.69 2.47
N GLY A 56 -10.80 20.98 3.54
CA GLY A 56 -11.26 19.64 3.86
C GLY A 56 -10.57 19.07 5.10
N LEU A 57 -11.05 17.90 5.54
CA LEU A 57 -10.52 17.15 6.66
C LEU A 57 -9.36 16.24 6.16
N PRO A 58 -8.14 16.30 6.74
CA PRO A 58 -7.13 15.29 6.47
C PRO A 58 -7.61 13.93 6.97
N ALA A 59 -7.45 12.90 6.15
CA ALA A 59 -7.86 11.54 6.47
C ALA A 59 -6.95 10.53 5.77
N GLN A 60 -7.01 9.27 6.17
CA GLN A 60 -6.27 8.18 5.52
C GLN A 60 -7.23 7.21 4.85
N VAL A 61 -6.83 6.69 3.68
CA VAL A 61 -7.50 5.57 3.02
C VAL A 61 -6.52 4.42 2.85
N PHE A 62 -6.99 3.19 3.02
CA PHE A 62 -6.15 2.00 2.89
C PHE A 62 -6.22 1.48 1.46
N LEU A 63 -5.14 1.67 0.72
CA LEU A 63 -4.97 1.16 -0.64
C LEU A 63 -4.19 -0.15 -0.64
N LEU A 64 -4.41 -0.97 -1.67
CA LEU A 64 -3.66 -2.22 -1.84
C LEU A 64 -2.27 -1.93 -2.38
N CYS A 65 -1.25 -2.45 -1.69
CA CYS A 65 0.10 -2.62 -2.19
C CYS A 65 0.41 -4.11 -2.34
N GLY A 66 0.32 -4.62 -3.57
CA GLY A 66 0.50 -6.06 -3.81
C GLY A 66 -0.58 -6.88 -3.10
N SER A 67 -0.25 -7.49 -1.97
CA SER A 67 -1.16 -8.33 -1.17
C SER A 67 -1.42 -7.81 0.25
N SER A 68 -1.12 -6.53 0.52
CA SER A 68 -1.29 -5.89 1.82
C SER A 68 -1.95 -4.52 1.68
N LEU A 69 -2.57 -4.02 2.74
CA LEU A 69 -3.10 -2.66 2.83
C LEU A 69 -2.02 -1.69 3.34
N VAL A 70 -1.98 -0.49 2.74
CA VAL A 70 -1.09 0.61 3.13
C VAL A 70 -1.93 1.88 3.18
N ALA A 71 -1.80 2.64 4.28
CA ALA A 71 -2.45 3.93 4.44
C ALA A 71 -1.86 4.96 3.47
N VAL A 72 -2.73 5.77 2.87
CA VAL A 72 -2.40 6.88 1.98
C VAL A 72 -3.21 8.10 2.41
N ASP A 73 -2.53 9.24 2.59
CA ASP A 73 -3.18 10.49 3.00
C ASP A 73 -4.10 11.03 1.90
N ARG A 74 -5.26 11.51 2.32
CA ARG A 74 -6.33 12.11 1.52
C ARG A 74 -6.87 13.37 2.19
N THR A 75 -7.71 14.11 1.47
CA THR A 75 -8.42 15.27 1.98
C THR A 75 -9.91 15.14 1.68
N VAL A 76 -10.67 14.70 2.68
CA VAL A 76 -12.11 14.48 2.55
C VAL A 76 -12.85 15.80 2.73
N ARG A 77 -13.74 16.15 1.80
CA ARG A 77 -14.60 17.34 1.94
C ARG A 77 -15.78 17.01 2.83
N VAL A 78 -15.82 17.60 4.02
CA VAL A 78 -16.98 17.53 4.93
C VAL A 78 -17.58 18.94 5.03
N PRO A 79 -18.89 19.12 4.78
CA PRO A 79 -19.54 20.42 4.99
C PRO A 79 -19.41 20.91 6.44
N ASP A 80 -19.08 22.19 6.60
CA ASP A 80 -19.05 22.84 7.92
C ASP A 80 -20.45 22.91 8.54
N GLY A 81 -20.53 22.74 9.85
CA GLY A 81 -21.79 22.87 10.60
C GLY A 81 -22.76 21.68 10.51
N ALA A 82 -22.38 20.55 9.90
CA ALA A 82 -23.15 19.32 10.00
C ALA A 82 -23.25 18.83 11.46
N PRO A 83 -24.44 18.44 11.97
CA PRO A 83 -24.58 17.89 13.32
C PRO A 83 -23.83 16.55 13.44
N ASP A 84 -23.35 16.22 14.63
CA ASP A 84 -22.41 15.09 14.84
C ASP A 84 -22.96 13.74 14.33
N SER A 85 -24.24 13.46 14.56
CA SER A 85 -24.93 12.25 14.05
C SER A 85 -25.00 12.18 12.52
N GLY A 86 -24.99 13.31 11.82
CA GLY A 86 -24.83 13.37 10.36
C GLY A 86 -23.37 13.42 9.91
N ARG A 87 -22.46 13.92 10.74
CA ARG A 87 -21.03 14.09 10.42
C ARG A 87 -20.34 12.76 10.20
N ARG A 88 -20.64 11.72 11.00
CA ARG A 88 -20.13 10.34 10.82
C ARG A 88 -20.41 9.83 9.40
N VAL A 89 -21.66 9.95 8.95
CA VAL A 89 -22.13 9.52 7.62
C VAL A 89 -21.45 10.31 6.50
N LEU A 90 -21.29 11.63 6.66
CA LEU A 90 -20.61 12.48 5.66
C LEU A 90 -19.12 12.16 5.52
N VAL A 91 -18.42 11.88 6.63
CA VAL A 91 -17.02 11.40 6.62
C VAL A 91 -16.95 10.03 5.93
N ALA A 92 -17.81 9.09 6.32
CA ALA A 92 -17.85 7.75 5.73
C ALA A 92 -18.11 7.77 4.21
N GLN A 93 -19.04 8.61 3.74
CA GLN A 93 -19.29 8.78 2.30
C GLN A 93 -18.05 9.30 1.59
N GLY A 94 -17.45 10.38 2.10
CA GLY A 94 -16.26 10.97 1.46
C GLY A 94 -15.06 10.03 1.42
N LEU A 95 -14.89 9.16 2.43
CA LEU A 95 -13.88 8.11 2.43
C LEU A 95 -14.13 7.02 1.39
N LEU A 96 -15.39 6.63 1.15
CA LEU A 96 -15.75 5.71 0.07
C LEU A 96 -15.59 6.34 -1.31
N ASP A 97 -15.86 7.64 -1.44
CA ASP A 97 -15.62 8.38 -2.67
C ASP A 97 -14.12 8.39 -3.01
N GLU A 98 -13.24 8.57 -2.01
CA GLU A 98 -11.77 8.49 -2.16
C GLU A 98 -11.25 7.06 -2.42
N LEU A 99 -11.91 6.02 -1.91
CA LEU A 99 -11.60 4.62 -2.24
C LEU A 99 -12.08 4.20 -3.64
N THR A 100 -13.21 4.77 -4.09
CA THR A 100 -13.81 4.55 -5.42
C THR A 100 -13.08 5.35 -6.49
N ALA A 101 -12.58 6.53 -6.16
CA ALA A 101 -11.63 7.27 -6.97
C ALA A 101 -10.39 6.38 -7.19
N GLN A 102 -10.18 5.94 -8.42
CA GLN A 102 -9.03 5.12 -8.74
C GLN A 102 -7.73 5.82 -8.30
N PRO A 103 -6.72 5.09 -7.82
CA PRO A 103 -5.47 5.69 -7.36
C PRO A 103 -4.88 6.66 -8.39
N SER A 104 -4.21 7.70 -7.89
CA SER A 104 -3.60 8.76 -8.71
C SER A 104 -2.58 8.18 -9.70
N ALA A 105 -2.18 8.96 -10.71
CA ALA A 105 -1.19 8.48 -11.69
C ALA A 105 0.13 8.06 -11.02
N ALA A 106 0.59 8.82 -10.02
CA ALA A 106 1.79 8.50 -9.24
C ALA A 106 1.58 7.27 -8.34
N GLU A 107 0.41 7.11 -7.72
CA GLU A 107 0.08 5.91 -6.94
C GLU A 107 0.05 4.65 -7.81
N LYS A 108 -0.55 4.71 -9.01
CA LYS A 108 -0.56 3.61 -9.97
C LYS A 108 0.85 3.25 -10.44
N GLU A 109 1.71 4.23 -10.67
CA GLU A 109 3.12 4.01 -11.02
C GLU A 109 3.91 3.37 -9.85
N ALA A 110 3.65 3.80 -8.61
CA ALA A 110 4.21 3.18 -7.40
C ALA A 110 3.67 1.75 -7.15
N GLY A 111 2.52 1.40 -7.74
CA GLY A 111 1.93 0.06 -7.72
C GLY A 111 0.71 -0.11 -6.80
N TYR A 112 0.07 0.98 -6.38
CA TYR A 112 -1.16 0.94 -5.59
C TYR A 112 -2.39 0.61 -6.43
N THR A 113 -3.33 -0.14 -5.85
CA THR A 113 -4.66 -0.41 -6.42
C THR A 113 -5.78 -0.19 -5.39
N SER A 114 -7.02 -0.16 -5.87
CA SER A 114 -8.23 -0.23 -5.04
C SER A 114 -9.18 -1.24 -5.66
N ASP A 115 -9.74 -2.13 -4.84
CA ASP A 115 -10.73 -3.16 -5.20
C ASP A 115 -12.17 -2.63 -5.06
N VAL A 116 -12.35 -1.44 -4.46
CA VAL A 116 -13.62 -0.71 -4.38
C VAL A 116 -13.95 -0.08 -5.74
N HIS A 117 -14.36 -0.92 -6.70
CA HIS A 117 -14.52 -0.50 -8.11
C HIS A 117 -15.85 0.18 -8.44
N ARG A 118 -16.87 0.07 -7.58
CA ARG A 118 -18.20 0.66 -7.78
C ARG A 118 -18.50 1.65 -6.67
N PRO A 119 -19.16 2.79 -6.96
CA PRO A 119 -19.60 3.72 -5.93
C PRO A 119 -20.50 3.02 -4.90
N ILE A 120 -20.10 3.12 -3.63
CA ILE A 120 -20.88 2.69 -2.48
C ILE A 120 -21.42 3.95 -1.81
N THR A 121 -22.71 3.98 -1.50
CA THR A 121 -23.34 5.12 -0.81
C THR A 121 -23.69 4.74 0.62
N VAL A 122 -23.46 5.66 1.56
CA VAL A 122 -23.72 5.50 3.00
C VAL A 122 -24.97 6.28 3.41
N THR A 123 -25.80 5.65 4.23
CA THR A 123 -26.82 6.32 5.05
C THR A 123 -26.56 6.04 6.52
N GLY A 124 -27.17 6.85 7.40
CA GLY A 124 -27.19 6.55 8.83
C GLY A 124 -28.07 5.34 9.19
N PRO A 125 -28.26 5.10 10.50
CA PRO A 125 -29.11 4.03 11.01
C PRO A 125 -30.57 4.17 10.59
N ARG A 126 -31.28 3.04 10.58
CA ARG A 126 -32.74 2.94 10.56
C ARG A 126 -33.28 2.69 11.97
N SER A 127 -34.60 2.67 12.10
CA SER A 127 -35.26 2.19 13.32
C SER A 127 -34.86 0.74 13.60
N GLY A 128 -34.32 0.46 14.79
CA GLY A 128 -33.79 -0.86 15.16
C GLY A 128 -32.37 -1.13 14.68
N ASP A 129 -31.61 -0.10 14.32
CA ASP A 129 -30.15 -0.18 14.24
C ASP A 129 -29.51 0.52 15.46
N PRO A 130 -28.31 0.08 15.88
CA PRO A 130 -27.41 0.86 16.73
C PRO A 130 -27.14 2.25 16.14
N GLU A 131 -27.04 3.29 16.99
CA GLU A 131 -26.91 4.69 16.57
C GLU A 131 -25.74 4.95 15.60
N ASP A 132 -24.62 4.25 15.79
CA ASP A 132 -23.41 4.40 14.98
C ASP A 132 -23.39 3.60 13.67
N THR A 133 -24.51 2.95 13.31
CA THR A 133 -24.60 2.10 12.10
C THR A 133 -24.45 2.89 10.81
N LEU A 134 -23.48 2.50 9.99
CA LEU A 134 -23.30 2.98 8.63
C LEU A 134 -23.92 1.97 7.64
N ARG A 135 -25.06 2.34 7.06
CA ARG A 135 -25.77 1.52 6.08
C ARG A 135 -25.24 1.75 4.67
N LEU A 136 -24.72 0.70 4.06
CA LEU A 136 -24.26 0.70 2.68
C LEU A 136 -25.41 0.33 1.72
N ASN A 137 -25.39 0.86 0.50
CA ASN A 137 -26.30 0.43 -0.59
C ASN A 137 -26.01 -0.97 -1.13
N THR A 138 -24.94 -1.62 -0.66
CA THR A 138 -24.54 -2.98 -0.98
C THR A 138 -24.34 -3.77 0.32
N ASP A 139 -24.44 -5.09 0.29
CA ASP A 139 -24.20 -5.90 1.48
C ASP A 139 -22.68 -5.92 1.77
N PRO A 140 -22.21 -5.53 2.97
CA PRO A 140 -20.80 -5.68 3.35
C PRO A 140 -20.28 -7.12 3.12
N GLY A 141 -21.10 -8.13 3.42
CA GLY A 141 -20.74 -9.55 3.19
C GLY A 141 -20.85 -9.99 1.72
N GLY A 142 -21.28 -9.11 0.81
CA GLY A 142 -21.28 -9.32 -0.64
C GLY A 142 -20.15 -8.60 -1.37
N LEU A 143 -19.28 -7.89 -0.64
CA LEU A 143 -18.02 -7.37 -1.15
C LEU A 143 -16.99 -8.50 -1.29
N THR A 144 -15.95 -8.28 -2.09
CA THR A 144 -14.73 -9.09 -2.05
C THR A 144 -14.02 -8.91 -0.71
N SER A 145 -13.24 -9.91 -0.28
CA SER A 145 -12.42 -9.83 0.94
C SER A 145 -11.51 -8.60 0.94
N TYR A 146 -10.89 -8.30 -0.21
CA TYR A 146 -10.10 -7.08 -0.41
C TYR A 146 -10.90 -5.78 -0.26
N ALA A 147 -12.04 -5.63 -0.95
CA ALA A 147 -12.84 -4.41 -0.86
C ALA A 147 -13.42 -4.21 0.55
N LEU A 148 -13.91 -5.29 1.20
CA LEU A 148 -14.39 -5.22 2.58
C LEU A 148 -13.27 -4.79 3.54
N ALA A 149 -12.08 -5.36 3.41
CA ALA A 149 -10.92 -4.97 4.22
C ALA A 149 -10.51 -3.51 3.99
N GLN A 150 -10.50 -3.02 2.75
CA GLN A 150 -10.22 -1.61 2.46
C GLN A 150 -11.24 -0.67 3.11
N VAL A 151 -12.54 -0.99 3.02
CA VAL A 151 -13.62 -0.18 3.62
C VAL A 151 -13.50 -0.18 5.14
N VAL A 152 -13.43 -1.35 5.78
CA VAL A 152 -13.34 -1.47 7.24
C VAL A 152 -12.09 -0.76 7.76
N CYS A 153 -10.91 -1.02 7.20
CA CYS A 153 -9.67 -0.39 7.67
C CYS A 153 -9.62 1.13 7.46
N THR A 154 -10.23 1.63 6.39
CA THR A 154 -10.36 3.08 6.15
C THR A 154 -11.33 3.73 7.13
N PHE A 155 -12.44 3.06 7.47
CA PHE A 155 -13.39 3.60 8.45
C PHE A 155 -12.83 3.53 9.87
N SER A 156 -12.16 2.43 10.25
CA SER A 156 -11.52 2.21 11.56
C SER A 156 -10.52 3.31 11.96
N ASP A 157 -9.81 3.89 10.98
CA ASP A 157 -8.76 4.91 11.20
C ASP A 157 -9.32 6.34 11.04
N SER A 158 -10.61 6.54 11.31
CA SER A 158 -11.30 7.79 11.02
C SER A 158 -12.45 8.10 11.99
N ALA A 159 -13.02 9.30 11.88
CA ALA A 159 -14.24 9.69 12.59
C ALA A 159 -15.51 8.92 12.18
N ALA A 160 -15.40 7.92 11.29
CA ALA A 160 -16.47 6.97 10.98
C ALA A 160 -16.57 5.82 12.00
N ALA A 161 -15.52 5.55 12.79
CA ALA A 161 -15.42 4.44 13.74
C ALA A 161 -16.02 4.71 15.12
N GLU A 162 -16.39 3.65 15.84
CA GLU A 162 -16.67 3.66 17.28
C GLU A 162 -15.41 4.04 18.08
N GLY A 163 -15.57 4.34 19.38
CA GLY A 163 -14.47 4.83 20.24
C GLY A 163 -13.31 3.83 20.44
N ASP A 164 -13.49 2.57 20.09
CA ASP A 164 -12.49 1.51 20.10
C ASP A 164 -11.86 1.24 18.71
N GLY A 165 -12.27 1.98 17.67
CA GLY A 165 -11.83 1.80 16.29
C GLY A 165 -12.61 0.74 15.50
N SER A 166 -13.61 0.09 16.10
CA SER A 166 -14.52 -0.81 15.37
C SER A 166 -15.56 -0.05 14.56
N VAL A 167 -16.21 -0.72 13.61
CA VAL A 167 -17.10 -0.08 12.63
C VAL A 167 -18.38 -0.91 12.48
N ILE A 168 -19.52 -0.32 12.82
CA ILE A 168 -20.82 -0.95 12.58
C ILE A 168 -21.25 -0.72 11.13
N LEU A 169 -21.29 -1.79 10.33
CA LEU A 169 -21.78 -1.78 8.96
C LEU A 169 -23.06 -2.60 8.84
N ALA A 170 -24.00 -2.13 8.02
CA ALA A 170 -25.19 -2.86 7.64
C ALA A 170 -25.45 -2.74 6.14
N GLY A 171 -26.06 -3.76 5.55
CA GLY A 171 -26.42 -3.78 4.13
C GLY A 171 -27.73 -3.05 3.79
N PRO A 172 -28.21 -3.14 2.54
CA PRO A 172 -29.56 -2.76 2.15
C PRO A 172 -30.61 -3.72 2.77
N ALA A 173 -31.88 -3.31 2.74
CA ALA A 173 -33.01 -4.04 3.32
C ALA A 173 -32.77 -4.42 4.81
N ASP A 174 -33.41 -5.49 5.29
CA ASP A 174 -33.49 -5.89 6.70
C ASP A 174 -32.27 -6.71 7.16
N ARG A 175 -31.11 -6.49 6.52
CA ARG A 175 -29.83 -7.06 6.99
C ARG A 175 -29.48 -6.45 8.35
N SER A 176 -29.16 -7.32 9.31
CA SER A 176 -28.69 -6.94 10.64
C SER A 176 -27.32 -6.26 10.56
N ALA A 177 -27.10 -5.35 11.50
CA ALA A 177 -25.83 -4.65 11.64
C ALA A 177 -24.76 -5.57 12.21
N ARG A 178 -23.54 -5.48 11.68
CA ARG A 178 -22.38 -6.22 12.20
C ARG A 178 -21.25 -5.25 12.51
N ARG A 179 -20.60 -5.46 13.64
CA ARG A 179 -19.41 -4.71 14.07
C ARG A 179 -18.19 -5.38 13.46
N TYR A 180 -17.41 -4.64 12.69
CA TYR A 180 -16.18 -5.09 12.04
C TYR A 180 -14.96 -4.45 12.69
N SER A 181 -13.85 -5.19 12.75
CA SER A 181 -12.56 -4.69 13.24
C SER A 181 -11.46 -4.83 12.19
N CYS A 182 -10.66 -3.79 12.01
CA CYS A 182 -9.44 -3.84 11.19
C CYS A 182 -8.24 -4.29 12.05
N THR A 183 -7.82 -5.54 11.93
CA THR A 183 -6.62 -6.06 12.63
C THR A 183 -5.37 -5.98 11.75
N ASP A 184 -4.19 -6.21 12.34
CA ASP A 184 -2.94 -6.26 11.58
C ASP A 184 -2.87 -7.47 10.62
N GLU A 185 -3.59 -8.56 10.91
CA GLU A 185 -3.76 -9.70 10.01
C GLU A 185 -4.60 -9.33 8.77
N VAL A 186 -5.64 -8.51 8.97
CA VAL A 186 -6.48 -7.94 7.90
C VAL A 186 -5.67 -6.96 7.07
N ARG A 187 -4.90 -6.06 7.70
CA ARG A 187 -4.02 -5.11 7.00
C ARG A 187 -2.92 -5.84 6.22
N SER A 188 -2.30 -6.86 6.79
CA SER A 188 -1.17 -7.56 6.15
C SER A 188 -1.59 -8.54 5.04
N ARG A 189 -2.78 -9.16 5.12
CA ARG A 189 -3.27 -10.16 4.14
C ARG A 189 -4.79 -10.09 3.92
N PRO A 190 -5.34 -8.96 3.44
CA PRO A 190 -6.79 -8.75 3.28
C PRO A 190 -7.48 -9.78 2.37
N GLY A 191 -6.75 -10.40 1.44
CA GLY A 191 -7.29 -11.41 0.54
C GLY A 191 -7.63 -12.76 1.20
N SER A 192 -7.00 -13.08 2.34
CA SER A 192 -7.17 -14.35 3.06
C SER A 192 -7.65 -14.18 4.51
N ASN A 193 -7.57 -12.96 5.05
CA ASN A 193 -8.07 -12.59 6.37
C ASN A 193 -9.16 -11.52 6.18
N GLU A 194 -10.41 -11.94 6.11
CA GLU A 194 -11.54 -11.01 6.11
C GLU A 194 -11.64 -10.31 7.48
N PRO A 195 -12.15 -9.06 7.54
CA PRO A 195 -12.31 -8.36 8.81
C PRO A 195 -13.23 -9.14 9.77
N PRO A 196 -12.74 -9.55 10.95
CA PRO A 196 -13.56 -10.27 11.92
C PRO A 196 -14.75 -9.41 12.32
N SER A 197 -15.90 -10.06 12.47
CA SER A 197 -17.15 -9.35 12.73
C SER A 197 -18.21 -10.17 13.44
N ASP A 198 -18.87 -9.51 14.38
CA ASP A 198 -19.96 -10.03 15.20
C ASP A 198 -21.26 -9.29 14.89
N GLU A 199 -22.39 -9.98 15.02
CA GLU A 199 -23.71 -9.36 14.89
C GLU A 199 -23.98 -8.47 16.10
N VAL A 200 -24.35 -7.22 15.86
CA VAL A 200 -24.70 -6.28 16.93
C VAL A 200 -26.15 -6.55 17.31
N LYS A 201 -26.41 -6.64 18.62
CA LYS A 201 -27.75 -6.77 19.19
C LYS A 201 -28.18 -5.42 19.73
N ASP A 202 -29.48 -5.18 19.72
CA ASP A 202 -30.07 -4.07 20.47
C ASP A 202 -29.85 -4.28 21.98
N ASP A 203 -29.44 -3.22 22.68
CA ASP A 203 -29.38 -3.12 24.16
C ASP A 203 -30.69 -2.54 24.73
#